data_AF-A0AAN8XSL4-F1
#
_entry.id   AF-A0AAN8XSL4-F1
#
_cell.length_a   1.000
_cell.length_b   1.000
_cell.length_c   1.000
_cell.angle_alpha   90.00
_cell.angle_beta   90.00
_cell.angle_gamma   90.00
#
_symmetry.space_group_name_H-M   'P 1'
#
loop_
_entity.id
_entity.type
_entity.pdbx_description
1 polymer ?
#
loop_
_entity_poly.entity_id
_entity_poly.type
_entity_poly.pdbx_seq_one_letter_code
_entity_poly.pdbx_strand_id
1 'polypeptide(L)'
;MGLPLLDWIFTQEETTESDCALLLVQVIEALLYLHSRHITYLDLKPENILIDILRTSQKGDLLTEEKIVKQPAIRLIDLGNARHLELPTENPKENQNNTSKCNDQTIANVKSNNNDATAQTDVGKLRVPSKYPPLILGSPEFTAPEVLERKVVGVLADNWSLGVLIYVLVSGKSPFLDISVEATSRNIISGDIRYPVEHFSSVTQEACDLTQALLLQNPQERLPLQDVLTHPWFHMVECESILPLHSLADFSCRRAKLSSSTQELPSAASSIGSAVSSPAGTQE
;
A
#
# COMPACT_ATOMS: atom_id res chain seq x y z
N MET A 1 23.04 10.44 -2.55
CA MET A 1 21.72 10.41 -1.88
C MET A 1 20.75 9.98 -2.94
N GLY A 2 19.90 8.99 -2.67
CA GLY A 2 18.94 8.49 -3.65
C GLY A 2 17.91 9.56 -4.03
N LEU A 3 17.35 9.43 -5.24
CA LEU A 3 16.29 10.29 -5.75
C LEU A 3 14.92 9.61 -5.54
N PRO A 4 13.83 10.35 -5.25
CA PRO A 4 12.48 9.80 -5.31
C PRO A 4 12.19 9.11 -6.65
N LEU A 5 11.33 8.10 -6.66
CA LEU A 5 11.05 7.25 -7.83
C LEU A 5 10.74 8.04 -9.10
N LEU A 6 9.80 8.99 -9.02
CA LEU A 6 9.43 9.79 -10.19
C LEU A 6 10.54 10.74 -10.62
N ASP A 7 11.24 11.36 -9.67
CA ASP A 7 12.37 12.23 -9.96
C ASP A 7 13.49 11.47 -10.68
N TRP A 8 13.75 10.22 -10.26
CA TRP A 8 14.70 9.35 -10.96
C TRP A 8 14.24 8.99 -12.37
N ILE A 9 12.96 8.63 -12.55
CA ILE A 9 12.38 8.35 -13.87
C ILE A 9 12.53 9.55 -14.80
N PHE A 10 12.31 10.77 -14.31
CA PHE A 10 12.49 12.00 -15.10
C PHE A 10 13.95 12.29 -15.51
N THR A 11 14.93 11.61 -14.90
CA THR A 11 16.34 11.71 -15.35
C THR A 11 16.70 10.72 -16.46
N GLN A 12 15.83 9.75 -16.75
CA GLN A 12 16.06 8.79 -17.83
C GLN A 12 15.60 9.39 -19.17
N GLU A 13 16.29 9.04 -20.26
CA GLU A 13 15.86 9.45 -21.60
C GLU A 13 14.52 8.79 -21.97
N GLU A 14 14.44 7.48 -21.73
CA GLU A 14 13.24 6.67 -21.91
C GLU A 14 13.14 5.67 -20.76
N THR A 15 11.91 5.29 -20.41
CA THR A 15 11.64 4.24 -19.42
C THR A 15 10.41 3.49 -19.89
N THR A 16 10.54 2.19 -20.06
CA THR A 16 9.44 1.32 -20.49
C THR A 16 8.67 0.77 -19.30
N GLU A 17 7.50 0.17 -19.53
CA GLU A 17 6.79 -0.60 -18.51
C GLU A 17 7.65 -1.76 -17.98
N SER A 18 8.46 -2.40 -18.83
CA SER A 18 9.38 -3.47 -18.38
C SER A 18 10.48 -2.93 -17.45
N ASP A 19 11.06 -1.75 -17.75
CA ASP A 19 12.03 -1.11 -16.86
C ASP A 19 11.39 -0.77 -15.51
N CYS A 20 10.15 -0.28 -15.54
CA CYS A 20 9.36 0.00 -14.36
C CYS A 20 9.09 -1.27 -13.53
N ALA A 21 8.70 -2.36 -14.19
CA ALA A 21 8.47 -3.65 -13.55
C ALA A 21 9.71 -4.12 -12.77
N LEU A 22 10.92 -4.00 -13.36
CA LEU A 22 12.18 -4.34 -12.71
C LEU A 22 12.44 -3.54 -11.42
N LEU A 23 12.08 -2.25 -11.39
CA LEU A 23 12.16 -1.44 -10.17
C LEU A 23 11.14 -1.92 -9.12
N LEU A 24 9.92 -2.23 -9.55
CA LEU A 24 8.84 -2.67 -8.67
C LEU A 24 9.06 -4.08 -8.09
N VAL A 25 9.86 -4.94 -8.74
CA VAL A 25 10.32 -6.20 -8.13
C VAL A 25 10.98 -5.94 -6.77
N GLN A 26 11.89 -4.96 -6.69
CA GLN A 26 12.58 -4.62 -5.43
C GLN A 26 11.63 -4.04 -4.37
N VAL A 27 10.61 -3.28 -4.80
CA VAL A 27 9.55 -2.79 -3.91
C VAL A 27 8.76 -3.97 -3.32
N ILE A 28 8.37 -4.91 -4.17
CA ILE A 28 7.62 -6.10 -3.78
C ILE A 28 8.43 -6.98 -2.81
N GLU A 29 9.71 -7.19 -3.09
CA GLU A 29 10.62 -7.92 -2.20
C GLU A 29 10.76 -7.25 -0.83
N ALA A 30 10.86 -5.92 -0.79
CA ALA A 30 10.92 -5.16 0.46
C ALA A 30 9.61 -5.29 1.27
N LEU A 31 8.45 -5.23 0.60
CA LEU A 31 7.15 -5.44 1.23
C LEU A 31 7.00 -6.88 1.75
N LEU A 32 7.36 -7.89 0.95
CA LEU A 32 7.36 -9.30 1.38
C LEU A 32 8.26 -9.51 2.61
N TYR A 33 9.42 -8.85 2.65
CA TYR A 33 10.32 -8.87 3.81
C TYR A 33 9.65 -8.29 5.06
N LEU A 34 8.93 -7.17 4.96
CA LEU A 34 8.18 -6.58 6.07
C LEU A 34 7.02 -7.48 6.50
N HIS A 35 6.25 -7.99 5.54
CA HIS A 35 5.10 -8.87 5.78
C HIS A 35 5.52 -10.15 6.52
N SER A 36 6.68 -10.73 6.17
CA SER A 36 7.25 -11.91 6.86
C SER A 36 7.62 -11.66 8.32
N ARG A 37 7.77 -10.39 8.71
CA ARG A 37 7.99 -9.92 10.10
C ARG A 37 6.73 -9.38 10.75
N HIS A 38 5.57 -9.66 10.13
CA HIS A 38 4.28 -9.17 10.58
C HIS A 38 4.22 -7.64 10.62
N ILE A 39 4.88 -6.96 9.68
CA ILE A 39 4.82 -5.50 9.56
C ILE A 39 4.10 -5.17 8.24
N THR A 40 3.07 -4.32 8.31
CA THR A 40 2.48 -3.68 7.12
C THR A 40 3.00 -2.25 7.00
N TYR A 41 3.26 -1.80 5.79
CA TYR A 41 3.97 -0.55 5.52
C TYR A 41 3.06 0.68 5.52
N LEU A 42 1.89 0.57 4.87
CA LEU A 42 0.75 1.51 4.91
C LEU A 42 1.01 2.93 4.37
N ASP A 43 2.14 3.17 3.72
CA ASP A 43 2.43 4.47 3.08
C ASP A 43 3.22 4.32 1.77
N LEU A 44 2.86 3.32 0.95
CA LEU A 44 3.49 3.11 -0.35
C LEU A 44 3.01 4.15 -1.36
N LYS A 45 3.92 5.06 -1.70
CA LYS A 45 3.73 6.14 -2.67
C LYS A 45 5.07 6.56 -3.28
N PRO A 46 5.09 7.28 -4.42
CA PRO A 46 6.33 7.58 -5.12
C PRO A 46 7.40 8.33 -4.30
N GLU A 47 6.99 9.19 -3.36
CA GLU A 47 7.91 9.97 -2.50
C GLU A 47 8.67 9.09 -1.52
N ASN A 48 8.07 7.97 -1.14
CA ASN A 48 8.63 7.07 -0.14
C ASN A 48 9.47 5.95 -0.75
N ILE A 49 9.72 6.01 -2.06
CA ILE A 49 10.55 5.07 -2.81
C ILE A 49 11.76 5.85 -3.33
N LEU A 50 12.94 5.62 -2.76
CA LEU A 50 14.18 6.21 -3.22
C LEU A 50 14.97 5.25 -4.11
N ILE A 51 15.64 5.80 -5.13
CA ILE A 51 16.52 5.08 -6.03
C ILE A 51 17.96 5.54 -5.80
N ASP A 52 18.79 4.63 -5.29
CA ASP A 52 20.24 4.77 -5.20
C ASP A 52 20.90 4.14 -6.44
N ILE A 53 21.99 4.74 -6.94
CA ILE A 53 22.82 4.11 -7.99
C ILE A 53 23.99 3.38 -7.33
N LEU A 54 23.90 2.05 -7.26
CA LEU A 54 24.99 1.22 -6.80
C LEU A 54 26.01 1.04 -7.92
N ARG A 55 27.29 1.13 -7.56
CA ARG A 55 28.40 0.85 -8.47
C ARG A 55 28.98 -0.50 -8.08
N THR A 56 28.85 -1.48 -8.95
CA THR A 56 29.47 -2.79 -8.77
C THR A 56 30.63 -2.93 -9.74
N SER A 57 31.80 -3.32 -9.22
CA SER A 57 32.91 -3.74 -10.06
C SER A 57 32.64 -5.18 -10.49
N GLN A 58 32.34 -5.39 -11.77
CA GLN A 58 32.42 -6.73 -12.33
C GLN A 58 33.87 -6.99 -12.72
N LYS A 59 34.48 -8.00 -12.11
CA LYS A 59 35.83 -8.43 -12.43
C LYS A 59 35.81 -8.98 -13.85
N GLY A 60 36.46 -8.26 -14.77
CA GLY A 60 36.69 -8.78 -16.12
C GLY A 60 37.52 -10.05 -16.05
N ASP A 61 37.33 -10.96 -17.02
CA ASP A 61 38.30 -12.03 -17.26
C ASP A 61 39.70 -11.43 -17.47
N LEU A 62 40.76 -12.22 -17.29
CA LEU A 62 42.19 -11.84 -17.20
C LEU A 62 42.74 -10.85 -18.27
N LEU A 63 41.96 -10.47 -19.27
CA LEU A 63 42.31 -9.58 -20.39
C LEU A 63 41.38 -8.34 -20.53
N THR A 64 40.37 -8.13 -19.68
CA THR A 64 39.45 -6.98 -19.77
C THR A 64 39.51 -6.09 -18.53
N GLU A 65 39.47 -4.76 -18.74
CA GLU A 65 39.44 -3.79 -17.65
C GLU A 65 38.17 -3.96 -16.79
N GLU A 66 38.26 -3.60 -15.50
CA GLU A 66 37.12 -3.63 -14.57
C GLU A 66 35.97 -2.77 -15.12
N LYS A 67 34.86 -3.43 -15.47
CA LYS A 67 33.66 -2.73 -15.91
C LYS A 67 32.84 -2.34 -14.67
N ILE A 68 32.72 -1.04 -14.42
CA ILE A 68 31.81 -0.52 -13.40
C ILE A 68 30.39 -0.58 -13.97
N VAL A 69 29.57 -1.44 -13.39
CA VAL A 69 28.14 -1.52 -13.68
C VAL A 69 27.39 -0.64 -12.70
N LYS A 70 26.55 0.26 -13.22
CA LYS A 70 25.63 1.07 -12.43
C LYS A 70 24.28 0.37 -12.39
N GLN A 71 23.77 0.07 -11.20
CA GLN A 71 22.47 -0.57 -11.03
C GLN A 71 21.59 0.25 -10.09
N PRO A 72 20.34 0.54 -10.46
CA PRO A 72 19.40 1.21 -9.57
C PRO A 72 18.96 0.24 -8.46
N ALA A 73 19.03 0.72 -7.21
CA ALA A 73 18.59 0.00 -6.03
C ALA A 73 17.50 0.81 -5.32
N ILE A 74 16.39 0.15 -5.02
CA ILE A 74 15.26 0.76 -4.32
C ILE A 74 15.49 0.75 -2.80
N ARG A 75 15.02 1.81 -2.14
CA ARG A 75 14.87 1.89 -0.69
C ARG A 75 13.51 2.48 -0.33
N LEU A 76 12.73 1.76 0.47
CA LEU A 76 11.55 2.32 1.12
C LEU A 76 11.98 3.18 2.32
N ILE A 77 11.43 4.38 2.43
CA ILE A 77 11.69 5.33 3.54
C ILE A 77 10.40 5.57 4.35
N ASP A 78 10.44 6.45 5.34
CA ASP A 78 9.27 6.85 6.15
C ASP A 78 8.39 5.69 6.67
N LEU A 79 8.83 5.07 7.77
CA LEU A 79 8.08 4.02 8.46
C LEU A 79 7.07 4.57 9.50
N GLY A 80 6.73 5.87 9.46
CA GLY A 80 5.86 6.49 10.47
C GLY A 80 4.45 5.87 10.53
N ASN A 81 3.95 5.40 9.39
CA ASN A 81 2.67 4.71 9.27
C ASN A 81 2.76 3.18 9.38
N ALA A 82 3.97 2.61 9.40
CA ALA A 82 4.12 1.16 9.50
C ALA A 82 3.59 0.64 10.84
N ARG A 83 2.98 -0.55 10.82
CA ARG A 83 2.35 -1.18 12.00
C ARG A 83 2.72 -2.64 12.12
N HIS A 84 2.95 -3.08 13.35
CA HIS A 84 3.06 -4.51 13.65
C HIS A 84 1.65 -5.12 13.66
N LEU A 85 1.53 -6.30 13.09
CA LEU A 85 0.30 -7.06 12.98
C LEU A 85 0.28 -8.14 14.06
N GLU A 86 -0.88 -8.41 14.62
CA GLU A 86 -1.08 -9.46 15.61
C GLU A 86 -2.23 -10.36 15.15
N LEU A 87 -2.26 -11.59 15.67
CA LEU A 87 -3.45 -12.41 15.53
C LEU A 87 -4.62 -11.70 16.22
N PRO A 88 -5.83 -11.75 15.66
CA PRO A 88 -7.02 -11.29 16.36
C PRO A 88 -7.06 -11.99 17.73
N THR A 89 -7.08 -11.22 18.81
CA THR A 89 -7.34 -11.80 20.12
C THR A 89 -8.79 -12.28 20.10
N GLU A 90 -9.02 -13.58 20.31
CA GLU A 90 -10.36 -14.03 20.69
C GLU A 90 -10.70 -13.29 21.98
N ASN A 91 -11.69 -12.40 21.92
CA ASN A 91 -12.20 -11.77 23.14
C ASN A 91 -12.53 -12.88 24.14
N PRO A 92 -11.96 -12.89 25.36
CA PRO A 92 -12.46 -13.74 26.42
C PRO A 92 -13.81 -13.17 26.84
N LYS A 93 -14.86 -13.63 26.14
CA LYS A 93 -16.29 -13.65 26.47
C LYS A 93 -16.86 -12.53 27.35
N GLU A 94 -17.95 -11.93 26.86
CA GLU A 94 -19.16 -11.81 27.66
C GLU A 94 -19.40 -13.12 28.44
N ASN A 95 -18.96 -13.17 29.69
CA ASN A 95 -19.41 -14.16 30.64
C ASN A 95 -19.51 -13.45 31.98
N GLN A 96 -20.65 -12.79 32.16
CA GLN A 96 -21.14 -12.48 33.49
C GLN A 96 -21.24 -13.79 34.28
N ASN A 97 -20.85 -13.70 35.55
CA ASN A 97 -21.13 -14.64 36.63
C ASN A 97 -20.31 -15.93 36.63
N ASN A 98 -19.22 -15.94 37.41
CA ASN A 98 -19.30 -16.52 38.74
C ASN A 98 -18.02 -16.27 39.56
N THR A 99 -18.26 -15.87 40.80
CA THR A 99 -17.35 -15.76 41.93
C THR A 99 -16.61 -17.07 42.21
N SER A 100 -15.31 -17.01 42.49
CA SER A 100 -14.70 -17.56 43.71
C SER A 100 -13.16 -17.49 43.71
N LYS A 101 -12.68 -16.70 44.69
CA LYS A 101 -11.55 -16.91 45.61
C LYS A 101 -10.25 -17.60 45.11
N CYS A 102 -9.19 -16.82 45.30
CA CYS A 102 -7.77 -17.14 45.55
C CYS A 102 -7.50 -18.53 46.16
N ASN A 103 -6.36 -19.15 45.79
CA ASN A 103 -5.40 -19.79 46.70
C ASN A 103 -4.05 -20.12 45.99
N ASP A 104 -3.04 -20.25 46.83
CA ASP A 104 -1.58 -20.12 46.66
C ASP A 104 -0.80 -21.17 45.84
N GLN A 105 0.38 -20.69 45.38
CA GLN A 105 1.72 -21.32 45.34
C GLN A 105 1.91 -22.76 44.84
N THR A 106 2.71 -22.92 43.78
CA THR A 106 3.83 -23.90 43.76
C THR A 106 4.95 -23.45 42.82
N ILE A 107 6.19 -23.46 43.33
CA ILE A 107 7.44 -23.20 42.61
C ILE A 107 8.02 -24.52 42.04
N ALA A 108 8.64 -24.39 40.86
CA ALA A 108 9.68 -25.24 40.24
C ALA A 108 9.35 -26.68 39.80
N ASN A 109 9.42 -26.93 38.48
CA ASN A 109 10.56 -27.67 37.90
C ASN A 109 10.51 -27.74 36.35
N VAL A 110 11.60 -27.23 35.76
CA VAL A 110 12.34 -27.70 34.58
C VAL A 110 11.62 -28.66 33.62
N LYS A 111 11.44 -28.22 32.38
CA LYS A 111 12.02 -28.89 31.20
C LYS A 111 12.10 -27.93 30.02
N SER A 112 13.34 -27.61 29.67
CA SER A 112 13.73 -27.14 28.35
C SER A 112 13.20 -28.14 27.33
N ASN A 113 12.22 -27.74 26.53
CA ASN A 113 11.90 -28.40 25.29
C ASN A 113 11.95 -27.33 24.20
N ASN A 114 13.15 -27.23 23.62
CA ASN A 114 13.33 -26.81 22.24
C ASN A 114 12.40 -27.65 21.37
N ASN A 115 11.28 -27.07 20.97
CA ASN A 115 10.56 -27.49 19.78
C ASN A 115 10.39 -26.26 18.91
N ASP A 116 11.34 -26.15 18.00
CA ASP A 116 11.23 -25.46 16.73
C ASP A 116 9.92 -25.91 16.05
N ALA A 117 8.88 -25.13 16.29
CA ALA A 117 7.61 -25.20 15.61
C ALA A 117 7.25 -23.75 15.29
N THR A 118 7.92 -23.19 14.29
CA THR A 118 7.41 -22.05 13.55
C THR A 118 6.08 -22.48 12.95
N ALA A 119 4.99 -22.36 13.72
CA ALA A 119 3.66 -22.35 13.17
C ALA A 119 3.67 -21.19 12.17
N GLN A 120 3.72 -21.55 10.88
CA GLN A 120 3.71 -20.61 9.78
C GLN A 120 2.38 -19.85 9.87
N THR A 121 2.42 -18.73 10.57
CA THR A 121 1.22 -17.96 10.85
C THR A 121 0.80 -17.39 9.52
N ASP A 122 -0.40 -17.75 9.10
CA ASP A 122 -0.99 -17.23 7.86
C ASP A 122 -1.05 -15.70 7.97
N VAL A 123 -0.11 -15.02 7.30
CA VAL A 123 0.05 -13.57 7.33
C VAL A 123 -1.24 -12.88 6.87
N GLY A 124 -2.03 -13.56 6.03
CA GLY A 124 -3.35 -13.13 5.57
C GLY A 124 -4.40 -13.04 6.67
N LYS A 125 -4.15 -13.55 7.89
CA LYS A 125 -5.04 -13.45 9.08
C LYS A 125 -4.61 -12.39 10.08
N LEU A 126 -3.37 -11.90 10.01
CA LEU A 126 -2.84 -10.92 10.94
C LEU A 126 -3.42 -9.53 10.66
N ARG A 127 -3.70 -8.77 11.71
CA ARG A 127 -4.37 -7.46 11.62
C ARG A 127 -3.68 -6.42 12.47
N VAL A 128 -3.83 -5.15 12.09
CA VAL A 128 -3.40 -4.02 12.91
C VAL A 128 -4.22 -4.03 14.21
N PRO A 129 -3.59 -4.15 15.39
CA PRO A 129 -4.29 -4.11 16.66
C PRO A 129 -5.00 -2.78 16.91
N SER A 130 -6.17 -2.81 17.53
CA SER A 130 -6.97 -1.61 17.85
C SER A 130 -6.28 -0.63 18.82
N LYS A 131 -5.16 -1.03 19.45
CA LYS A 131 -4.35 -0.16 20.33
C LYS A 131 -3.57 0.91 19.55
N TYR A 132 -3.37 0.72 18.25
CA TYR A 132 -2.70 1.71 17.43
C TYR A 132 -3.63 2.90 17.16
N PRO A 133 -3.10 4.14 17.15
CA PRO A 133 -3.87 5.30 16.74
C PRO A 133 -4.28 5.17 15.26
N PRO A 134 -5.37 5.84 14.84
CA PRO A 134 -5.73 5.97 13.44
C PRO A 134 -4.53 6.47 12.61
N LEU A 135 -4.42 6.00 11.35
CA LEU A 135 -3.37 6.47 10.45
C LEU A 135 -3.55 7.94 10.13
N ILE A 136 -2.43 8.66 10.06
CA ILE A 136 -2.42 10.04 9.57
C ILE A 136 -2.36 9.95 8.04
N LEU A 137 -3.46 10.32 7.39
CA LEU A 137 -3.59 10.24 5.94
C LEU A 137 -3.00 11.51 5.31
N GLY A 138 -1.75 11.43 4.86
CA GLY A 138 -1.11 12.51 4.10
C GLY A 138 -1.39 12.46 2.59
N SER A 139 -1.74 11.28 2.06
CA SER A 139 -1.98 11.03 0.63
C SER A 139 -3.07 9.95 0.47
N PRO A 140 -4.36 10.32 0.60
CA PRO A 140 -5.46 9.36 0.62
C PRO A 140 -5.56 8.55 -0.68
N GLU A 141 -5.10 9.08 -1.82
CA GLU A 141 -5.22 8.44 -3.14
C GLU A 141 -4.53 7.08 -3.26
N PHE A 142 -3.51 6.81 -2.43
CA PHE A 142 -2.82 5.51 -2.36
C PHE A 142 -3.37 4.62 -1.24
N THR A 143 -4.29 5.12 -0.43
CA THR A 143 -4.80 4.44 0.77
C THR A 143 -5.89 3.44 0.39
N ALA A 144 -5.82 2.22 0.94
CA ALA A 144 -6.80 1.18 0.72
C ALA A 144 -8.18 1.54 1.33
N PRO A 145 -9.31 1.09 0.74
CA PRO A 145 -10.65 1.43 1.20
C PRO A 145 -10.89 1.02 2.66
N GLU A 146 -10.40 -0.15 3.09
CA GLU A 146 -10.55 -0.62 4.47
C GLU A 146 -9.87 0.27 5.51
N VAL A 147 -8.83 1.01 5.12
CA VAL A 147 -8.16 1.99 5.99
C VAL A 147 -9.06 3.21 6.18
N LEU A 148 -9.64 3.74 5.09
CA LEU A 148 -10.54 4.90 5.12
C LEU A 148 -11.83 4.59 5.87
N GLU A 149 -12.38 3.40 5.66
CA GLU A 149 -13.59 2.91 6.31
C GLU A 149 -13.36 2.48 7.76
N ARG A 150 -12.11 2.56 8.27
CA ARG A 150 -11.71 2.13 9.62
C ARG A 150 -12.09 0.67 9.90
N LYS A 151 -12.02 -0.16 8.86
CA LYS A 151 -12.19 -1.60 8.93
C LYS A 151 -10.88 -2.25 9.38
N VAL A 152 -10.92 -3.56 9.45
CA VAL A 152 -9.81 -4.41 9.86
C VAL A 152 -8.72 -4.38 8.77
N VAL A 153 -7.54 -3.82 9.10
CA VAL A 153 -6.41 -3.64 8.19
C VAL A 153 -5.38 -4.76 8.36
N GLY A 154 -4.83 -5.26 7.26
CA GLY A 154 -3.73 -6.22 7.24
C GLY A 154 -2.78 -5.93 6.06
N VAL A 155 -1.92 -6.91 5.73
CA VAL A 155 -0.90 -6.74 4.67
C VAL A 155 -1.46 -6.40 3.29
N LEU A 156 -2.70 -6.79 2.98
CA LEU A 156 -3.35 -6.58 1.67
C LEU A 156 -3.70 -5.10 1.40
N ALA A 157 -3.56 -4.23 2.40
CA ALA A 157 -3.61 -2.79 2.19
C ALA A 157 -2.40 -2.29 1.38
N ASP A 158 -1.21 -2.89 1.57
CA ASP A 158 -0.01 -2.55 0.79
C ASP A 158 -0.17 -2.96 -0.68
N ASN A 159 -0.88 -4.06 -0.95
CA ASN A 159 -1.21 -4.53 -2.30
C ASN A 159 -2.07 -3.52 -3.07
N TRP A 160 -3.04 -2.90 -2.39
CA TRP A 160 -3.84 -1.83 -2.99
C TRP A 160 -2.95 -0.64 -3.38
N SER A 161 -2.11 -0.17 -2.46
CA SER A 161 -1.19 0.94 -2.74
C SER A 161 -0.24 0.64 -3.90
N LEU A 162 0.20 -0.63 -4.04
CA LEU A 162 0.98 -1.08 -5.20
C LEU A 162 0.16 -0.99 -6.50
N GLY A 163 -1.11 -1.40 -6.50
CA GLY A 163 -2.00 -1.26 -7.65
C GLY A 163 -2.19 0.19 -8.08
N VAL A 164 -2.38 1.11 -7.13
CA VAL A 164 -2.48 2.55 -7.41
C VAL A 164 -1.15 3.07 -7.98
N LEU A 165 -0.03 2.66 -7.40
CA LEU A 165 1.30 3.04 -7.86
C LEU A 165 1.55 2.60 -9.32
N ILE A 166 1.24 1.34 -9.66
CA ILE A 166 1.40 0.83 -11.03
C ILE A 166 0.50 1.62 -11.99
N TYR A 167 -0.78 1.80 -11.66
CA TYR A 167 -1.73 2.57 -12.48
C TYR A 167 -1.18 3.98 -12.76
N VAL A 168 -0.65 4.65 -11.73
CA VAL A 168 -0.03 5.97 -11.86
C VAL A 168 1.17 5.93 -12.79
N LEU A 169 2.08 4.97 -12.60
CA LEU A 169 3.32 4.87 -13.37
C LEU A 169 3.04 4.69 -14.86
N VAL A 170 2.11 3.81 -15.21
CA VAL A 170 1.83 3.48 -16.63
C VAL A 170 0.96 4.53 -17.34
N SER A 171 0.11 5.27 -16.62
CA SER A 171 -0.84 6.22 -17.25
C SER A 171 -0.55 7.70 -16.97
N GLY A 172 0.24 8.00 -15.93
CA GLY A 172 0.40 9.36 -15.40
C GLY A 172 -0.86 9.93 -14.75
N LYS A 173 -1.84 9.10 -14.40
CA LYS A 173 -3.09 9.49 -13.73
C LYS A 173 -3.27 8.68 -12.46
N SER A 174 -3.93 9.23 -11.45
CA SER A 174 -4.41 8.41 -10.33
C SER A 174 -5.84 7.94 -10.63
N PRO A 175 -6.20 6.70 -10.26
CA PRO A 175 -7.55 6.18 -10.47
C PRO A 175 -8.59 6.87 -9.57
N PHE A 176 -8.17 7.49 -8.47
CA PHE A 176 -9.11 8.02 -7.45
C PHE A 176 -8.88 9.48 -7.07
N LEU A 177 -7.72 10.06 -7.41
CA LEU A 177 -7.37 11.43 -7.02
C LEU A 177 -8.34 12.45 -7.60
N ASP A 178 -8.88 13.30 -6.73
CA ASP A 178 -9.75 14.41 -7.05
C ASP A 178 -9.22 15.71 -6.41
N ILE A 179 -9.94 16.82 -6.58
CA ILE A 179 -9.56 18.15 -6.07
C ILE A 179 -9.62 18.27 -4.54
N SER A 180 -10.31 17.35 -3.86
CA SER A 180 -10.43 17.34 -2.40
C SER A 180 -10.17 15.96 -1.82
N VAL A 181 -9.77 15.93 -0.55
CA VAL A 181 -9.54 14.69 0.21
C VAL A 181 -10.82 13.89 0.33
N GLU A 182 -11.97 14.53 0.54
CA GLU A 182 -13.28 13.90 0.67
C GLU A 182 -13.76 13.30 -0.66
N ALA A 183 -13.58 14.03 -1.77
CA ALA A 183 -13.90 13.52 -3.10
C ALA A 183 -13.02 12.32 -3.46
N THR A 184 -11.71 12.43 -3.20
CA THR A 184 -10.75 11.32 -3.37
C THR A 184 -11.16 10.11 -2.54
N SER A 185 -11.49 10.31 -1.26
CA SER A 185 -11.92 9.24 -0.36
C SER A 185 -13.21 8.57 -0.85
N ARG A 186 -14.16 9.34 -1.38
CA ARG A 186 -15.40 8.81 -1.96
C ARG A 186 -15.12 7.95 -3.19
N ASN A 187 -14.19 8.36 -4.05
CA ASN A 187 -13.80 7.59 -5.24
C ASN A 187 -13.12 6.28 -4.86
N ILE A 188 -12.28 6.28 -3.81
CA ILE A 188 -11.66 5.05 -3.28
C ILE A 188 -12.72 4.09 -2.75
N ILE A 189 -13.70 4.59 -1.98
CA ILE A 189 -14.76 3.78 -1.39
C ILE A 189 -15.73 3.26 -2.47
N SER A 190 -15.98 4.01 -3.55
CA SER A 190 -16.83 3.54 -4.65
C SER A 190 -16.15 2.45 -5.49
N GLY A 191 -14.82 2.51 -5.63
CA GLY A 191 -14.05 1.51 -6.37
C GLY A 191 -14.26 1.50 -7.88
N ASP A 192 -14.80 2.59 -8.43
CA ASP A 192 -15.02 2.72 -9.88
C ASP A 192 -13.70 3.06 -10.59
N ILE A 193 -12.99 2.02 -11.03
CA ILE A 193 -11.75 2.15 -11.78
C ILE A 193 -12.06 2.14 -13.26
N ARG A 194 -11.43 3.05 -14.00
CA ARG A 194 -11.64 3.21 -15.44
C ARG A 194 -10.29 3.26 -16.15
N TYR A 195 -10.26 2.79 -17.39
CA TYR A 195 -9.08 2.76 -18.25
C TYR A 195 -9.37 3.53 -19.54
N PRO A 196 -9.43 4.87 -19.46
CA PRO A 196 -9.89 5.67 -20.58
C PRO A 196 -8.83 5.75 -21.69
N VAL A 197 -9.25 5.65 -22.95
CA VAL A 197 -8.38 5.46 -24.13
C VAL A 197 -7.36 6.58 -24.30
N GLU A 198 -7.70 7.81 -23.89
CA GLU A 198 -6.80 8.96 -23.93
C GLU A 198 -5.53 8.82 -23.07
N HIS A 199 -5.53 7.90 -22.10
CA HIS A 199 -4.41 7.67 -21.18
C HIS A 199 -3.87 6.24 -21.24
N PHE A 200 -4.65 5.31 -21.81
CA PHE A 200 -4.33 3.88 -21.86
C PHE A 200 -4.12 3.34 -23.28
N SER A 201 -4.14 4.18 -24.31
CA SER A 201 -3.93 3.73 -25.71
C SER A 201 -2.57 3.08 -25.96
N SER A 202 -1.54 3.48 -25.22
CA SER A 202 -0.18 2.91 -25.29
C SER A 202 0.13 1.94 -24.14
N VAL A 203 -0.74 1.82 -23.15
CA VAL A 203 -0.51 0.99 -21.96
C VAL A 203 -0.81 -0.48 -22.29
N THR A 204 0.03 -1.38 -21.80
CA THR A 204 -0.17 -2.83 -22.02
C THR A 204 -1.45 -3.34 -21.37
N GLN A 205 -2.05 -4.38 -21.96
CA GLN A 205 -3.22 -5.02 -21.35
C GLN A 205 -2.84 -5.71 -20.04
N GLU A 206 -1.62 -6.25 -19.95
CA GLU A 206 -1.05 -6.87 -18.78
C GLU A 206 -0.97 -5.90 -17.59
N ALA A 207 -0.68 -4.62 -17.81
CA ALA A 207 -0.73 -3.61 -16.76
C ALA A 207 -2.16 -3.35 -16.28
N CYS A 208 -3.11 -3.27 -17.22
CA CYS A 208 -4.52 -3.11 -16.90
C CYS A 208 -5.04 -4.29 -16.06
N ASP A 209 -4.75 -5.52 -16.48
CA ASP A 209 -5.17 -6.75 -15.81
C ASP A 209 -4.57 -6.84 -14.40
N LEU A 210 -3.28 -6.53 -14.24
CA LEU A 210 -2.61 -6.52 -12.93
C LEU A 210 -3.23 -5.50 -11.99
N THR A 211 -3.44 -4.27 -12.46
CA THR A 211 -4.04 -3.22 -11.62
C THR A 211 -5.48 -3.56 -11.25
N GLN A 212 -6.26 -4.18 -12.15
CA GLN A 212 -7.61 -4.64 -11.85
C GLN A 212 -7.61 -5.73 -10.77
N ALA A 213 -6.64 -6.66 -10.79
CA ALA A 213 -6.52 -7.71 -9.78
C ALA A 213 -6.05 -7.21 -8.41
N LEU A 214 -5.26 -6.12 -8.36
CA LEU A 214 -4.78 -5.50 -7.12
C LEU A 214 -5.79 -4.55 -6.47
N LEU A 215 -6.64 -3.89 -7.27
CA LEU A 215 -7.53 -2.83 -6.83
C LEU A 215 -8.98 -3.30 -6.58
N LEU A 216 -9.15 -4.52 -6.08
CA LEU A 216 -10.45 -5.06 -5.67
C LEU A 216 -10.86 -4.51 -4.29
N GLN A 217 -12.14 -4.16 -4.12
CA GLN A 217 -12.65 -3.59 -2.86
C GLN A 217 -12.48 -4.54 -1.68
N ASN A 218 -12.84 -5.80 -1.86
CA ASN A 218 -12.66 -6.83 -0.85
C ASN A 218 -11.17 -7.23 -0.76
N PRO A 219 -10.47 -6.99 0.37
CA PRO A 219 -9.06 -7.33 0.48
C PRO A 219 -8.79 -8.81 0.21
N GLN A 220 -9.70 -9.72 0.59
CA GLN A 220 -9.52 -11.16 0.43
C GLN A 220 -9.60 -11.66 -1.03
N GLU A 221 -10.12 -10.83 -1.94
CA GLU A 221 -10.18 -11.14 -3.37
C GLU A 221 -8.99 -10.54 -4.14
N ARG A 222 -8.24 -9.61 -3.53
CA ARG A 222 -7.07 -8.99 -4.16
C ARG A 222 -5.98 -10.02 -4.41
N LEU A 223 -5.27 -9.87 -5.53
CA LEU A 223 -4.07 -10.65 -5.83
C LEU A 223 -3.04 -10.50 -4.69
N PRO A 224 -2.70 -11.59 -3.97
CA PRO A 224 -1.76 -11.54 -2.86
C PRO A 224 -0.33 -11.32 -3.38
N LEU A 225 0.50 -10.69 -2.56
CA LEU A 225 1.80 -10.15 -3.01
C LEU A 225 2.77 -11.27 -3.46
N GLN A 226 2.61 -12.46 -2.89
CA GLN A 226 3.36 -13.66 -3.23
C GLN A 226 3.13 -14.09 -4.68
N ASP A 227 1.95 -13.82 -5.23
CA ASP A 227 1.55 -14.21 -6.58
C ASP A 227 1.76 -13.07 -7.59
N VAL A 228 1.91 -11.82 -7.13
CA VAL A 228 2.08 -10.64 -8.01
C VAL A 228 3.24 -10.80 -8.98
N LEU A 229 4.39 -11.32 -8.54
CA LEU A 229 5.57 -11.51 -9.39
C LEU A 229 5.40 -12.60 -10.44
N THR A 230 4.35 -13.42 -10.34
CA THR A 230 4.02 -14.44 -11.36
C THR A 230 3.14 -13.88 -12.48
N HIS A 231 2.65 -12.64 -12.33
CA HIS A 231 1.79 -12.00 -13.31
C HIS A 231 2.55 -11.72 -14.62
N PRO A 232 1.93 -11.91 -15.82
CA PRO A 232 2.59 -11.69 -17.11
C PRO A 232 3.28 -10.34 -17.28
N TRP A 233 2.78 -9.29 -16.64
CA TRP A 233 3.38 -7.95 -16.66
C TRP A 233 4.86 -7.93 -16.18
N PHE A 234 5.24 -8.79 -15.23
CA PHE A 234 6.63 -8.91 -14.75
C PHE A 234 7.51 -9.80 -15.65
N HIS A 235 6.95 -10.38 -16.70
CA HIS A 235 7.64 -11.30 -17.62
C HIS A 235 7.64 -10.80 -19.07
N MET A 236 7.25 -9.55 -19.31
CA MET A 236 7.31 -8.94 -20.63
C MET A 236 8.76 -8.76 -21.06
N VAL A 237 9.14 -9.41 -22.16
CA VAL A 237 10.45 -9.24 -22.80
C VAL A 237 10.29 -8.22 -23.92
N GLU A 238 11.22 -7.26 -24.03
CA GLU A 238 11.23 -6.24 -25.11
C GLU A 238 9.96 -5.38 -25.19
N CYS A 239 9.44 -4.94 -24.04
CA CYS A 239 8.27 -4.07 -23.98
C CYS A 239 8.54 -2.69 -24.61
N GLU A 240 7.85 -2.34 -25.69
CA GLU A 240 7.95 -1.03 -26.36
C GLU A 240 7.05 0.05 -25.74
N SER A 241 6.18 -0.30 -24.79
CA SER A 241 5.35 0.69 -24.08
C SER A 241 6.22 1.56 -23.16
N ILE A 242 6.33 2.85 -23.51
CA ILE A 242 7.09 3.87 -22.77
C ILE A 242 6.17 4.58 -21.77
N LEU A 243 6.68 4.82 -20.57
CA LEU A 243 5.96 5.57 -19.54
C LEU A 243 5.64 7.01 -19.99
N PRO A 244 4.43 7.54 -19.70
CA PRO A 244 4.01 8.85 -20.16
C PRO A 244 4.60 9.98 -19.29
N LEU A 245 5.88 10.31 -19.49
CA LEU A 245 6.64 11.25 -18.65
C LEU A 245 5.96 12.61 -18.45
N HIS A 246 5.32 13.16 -19.49
CA HIS A 246 4.58 14.43 -19.37
C HIS A 246 3.37 14.29 -18.41
N SER A 247 2.57 13.22 -18.58
CA SER A 247 1.42 12.95 -17.70
C SER A 247 1.85 12.70 -16.26
N LEU A 248 2.99 12.01 -16.06
CA LEU A 248 3.58 11.80 -14.74
C LEU A 248 4.03 13.10 -14.08
N ALA A 249 4.65 14.02 -14.83
CA ALA A 249 5.02 15.34 -14.33
C ALA A 249 3.79 16.16 -13.93
N ASP A 250 2.72 16.13 -14.74
CA ASP A 250 1.43 16.76 -14.42
C ASP A 250 0.80 16.18 -13.15
N PHE A 251 0.92 14.87 -12.95
CA PHE A 251 0.47 14.20 -11.72
C PHE A 251 1.26 14.68 -10.49
N SER A 252 2.59 14.68 -10.55
CA SER A 252 3.44 15.17 -9.45
C SER A 252 3.13 16.62 -9.09
N CYS A 253 2.97 17.49 -10.08
CA CYS A 253 2.63 18.90 -9.87
C CYS A 253 1.26 19.08 -9.20
N ARG A 254 0.24 18.30 -9.62
CA ARG A 254 -1.09 18.34 -8.98
C ARG A 254 -1.02 17.92 -7.52
N ARG A 255 -0.29 16.85 -7.20
CA ARG A 255 -0.16 16.36 -5.81
C ARG A 255 0.56 17.33 -4.88
N ALA A 256 1.64 17.96 -5.34
CA ALA A 256 2.36 18.96 -4.54
C ALA A 256 1.48 20.16 -4.13
N LYS A 257 0.52 20.55 -4.98
CA LYS A 257 -0.46 21.61 -4.66
C LYS A 257 -1.49 21.18 -3.61
N LEU A 258 -1.87 19.90 -3.60
CA LEU A 258 -2.83 19.34 -2.64
C LEU A 258 -2.18 19.10 -1.27
N SER A 259 -0.93 18.63 -1.22
CA SER A 259 -0.21 18.36 0.04
C SER A 259 0.11 19.61 0.86
N SER A 260 0.05 20.80 0.25
CA SER A 260 0.24 22.09 0.93
C SER A 260 -1.05 22.66 1.56
N SER A 261 -2.19 21.98 1.37
CA SER A 261 -3.53 22.46 1.79
C SER A 261 -4.15 21.67 2.95
N THR A 262 -3.38 20.84 3.66
CA THR A 262 -3.87 19.82 4.62
C THR A 262 -4.90 20.36 5.64
N GLN A 263 -6.14 19.87 5.53
CA GLN A 263 -7.19 19.99 6.55
C GLN A 263 -7.34 18.65 7.28
N GLU A 264 -7.49 18.71 8.61
CA GLU A 264 -7.85 17.54 9.41
C GLU A 264 -9.29 17.11 9.10
N LEU A 265 -9.49 15.80 8.89
CA LEU A 265 -10.84 15.23 8.74
C LEU A 265 -11.65 15.45 10.03
N PRO A 266 -12.91 15.92 9.95
CA PRO A 266 -13.75 16.06 11.13
C PRO A 266 -13.98 14.70 11.80
N SER A 267 -13.85 14.67 13.13
CA SER A 267 -14.24 13.50 13.92
C SER A 267 -15.71 13.18 13.68
N ALA A 268 -16.02 12.00 13.14
CA ALA A 268 -17.37 11.47 13.10
C ALA A 268 -17.83 11.12 14.53
N ALA A 269 -18.20 12.14 15.30
CA ALA A 269 -18.86 12.03 16.59
C ALA A 269 -19.63 13.32 16.88
N SER A 270 -20.90 13.35 16.46
CA SER A 270 -22.04 14.02 17.14
C SER A 270 -23.11 14.41 16.10
N SER A 271 -24.16 13.58 16.00
CA SER A 271 -25.51 13.99 15.58
C SER A 271 -26.48 12.83 15.82
N ILE A 272 -26.58 12.38 17.07
CA ILE A 272 -27.81 11.76 17.59
C ILE A 272 -28.37 12.81 18.53
N GLY A 273 -29.41 13.49 18.09
CA GLY A 273 -30.02 14.61 18.80
C GLY A 273 -31.40 14.91 18.26
N SER A 274 -32.31 13.96 18.49
CA SER A 274 -33.73 14.16 18.84
C SER A 274 -34.44 15.44 18.37
N ALA A 275 -35.43 15.28 17.49
CA ALA A 275 -36.60 16.14 17.44
C ALA A 275 -37.86 15.29 17.26
N VAL A 276 -38.65 15.19 18.34
CA VAL A 276 -40.03 14.69 18.34
C VAL A 276 -40.95 15.84 18.79
N SER A 277 -42.12 15.89 18.13
CA SER A 277 -43.41 16.56 18.44
C SER A 277 -43.62 18.06 18.12
N SER A 278 -44.24 18.31 16.94
CA SER A 278 -45.62 18.82 16.64
C SER A 278 -46.30 19.92 17.49
N PRO A 279 -47.43 20.56 17.09
CA PRO A 279 -48.23 20.49 15.83
C PRO A 279 -48.74 21.86 15.24
N ALA A 280 -49.38 21.74 14.06
CA ALA A 280 -50.55 22.50 13.53
C ALA A 280 -50.47 24.01 13.20
N GLY A 281 -50.90 24.34 11.98
CA GLY A 281 -51.25 25.70 11.54
C GLY A 281 -51.66 25.75 10.06
N THR A 282 -52.91 26.11 9.82
CA THR A 282 -53.76 25.95 8.63
C THR A 282 -53.57 27.02 7.53
N GLN A 283 -54.13 26.74 6.33
CA GLN A 283 -54.57 27.67 5.24
C GLN A 283 -53.44 28.24 4.37
N GLU A 284 -53.51 28.31 3.03
CA GLU A 284 -54.55 28.07 2.01
C GLU A 284 -53.84 27.70 0.68
#